data_AF-A0AAV8XQI1-F1
#
_entry.id   AF-A0AAV8XQI1-F1
#
_cell.length_a   1.000
_cell.length_b   1.000
_cell.length_c   1.000
_cell.angle_alpha   90.00
_cell.angle_beta   90.00
_cell.angle_gamma   90.00
#
_symmetry.space_group_name_H-M   'P 1'
#
loop_
_entity.id
_entity.type
_entity.pdbx_description
1 polymer ?
#
loop_
_entity_poly.entity_id
_entity_poly.type
_entity_poly.pdbx_seq_one_letter_code
_entity_poly.pdbx_strand_id
1 'polypeptide(L)'
;MNDRVEILVGKDTRPSSPHLAKSVMDGVLALSGKPVDYGIVTTPQLHYFVVCKNTNRKYGQPTEDGYYKKLTTAFKKIRGDNFINGNYTNRLIYDGANGVGAKKIKYLKEALDATLVIDMYNDEIIGSGKLNYLVSVQLVQQTIDKARPYLLYKNQCTQIPGLGRVGGSTSLHYCGADFVKSQQTFPKGLPVEINAKCCSVDGDADRIVYYYIDENNKFHLMDGDRIATLVTGYLQEVLQQTGIQLNLGLVQTAYANGASTEYITQILLMKYRSRIGTFGIETNSHFSPPNTEALFCTYISPTMLASSGGHRIGRNQ
;
A
#
# COMPACT_ATOMS: atom_id res chain seq x y z
N MET A 1 -24.20 -5.96 32.82
CA MET A 1 -24.07 -6.72 31.56
C MET A 1 -22.60 -6.65 31.18
N ASN A 2 -21.91 -7.78 31.04
CA ASN A 2 -20.53 -7.79 30.58
C ASN A 2 -20.56 -7.63 29.05
N ASP A 3 -20.24 -6.44 28.56
CA ASP A 3 -20.09 -6.22 27.13
C ASP A 3 -18.95 -7.11 26.62
N ARG A 4 -19.28 -8.03 25.70
CA ARG A 4 -18.28 -8.89 25.09
C ARG A 4 -17.36 -8.05 24.21
N VAL A 5 -16.06 -8.31 24.29
CA VAL A 5 -15.06 -7.67 23.42
C VAL A 5 -15.39 -7.97 21.97
N GLU A 6 -15.61 -6.93 21.17
CA GLU A 6 -15.84 -7.05 19.73
C GLU A 6 -14.51 -7.12 18.96
N ILE A 7 -14.36 -8.13 18.11
CA ILE A 7 -13.18 -8.30 17.25
C ILE A 7 -13.63 -8.23 15.79
N LEU A 8 -13.11 -7.27 15.04
CA LEU A 8 -13.49 -7.03 13.65
C LEU A 8 -12.56 -7.83 12.75
N VAL A 9 -13.14 -8.58 11.82
CA VAL A 9 -12.41 -9.45 10.91
C VAL A 9 -12.73 -9.03 9.48
N GLY A 10 -11.69 -8.79 8.68
CA GLY A 10 -11.79 -8.55 7.24
C GLY A 10 -10.79 -9.44 6.50
N LYS A 11 -11.02 -9.63 5.19
CA LYS A 11 -10.18 -10.50 4.35
C LYS A 11 -9.96 -9.92 2.95
N ASP A 12 -8.84 -10.28 2.35
CA ASP A 12 -8.58 -10.04 0.93
C ASP A 12 -9.23 -11.14 0.05
N THR A 13 -8.84 -11.22 -1.22
CA THR A 13 -9.38 -12.16 -2.20
C THR A 13 -8.60 -13.47 -2.33
N ARG A 14 -7.66 -13.81 -1.42
CA ARG A 14 -6.91 -15.06 -1.53
C ARG A 14 -7.80 -16.30 -1.31
N PRO A 15 -7.54 -17.42 -2.01
CA PRO A 15 -8.27 -18.67 -1.81
C PRO A 15 -8.24 -19.20 -0.36
N SER A 16 -7.16 -18.94 0.37
CA SER A 16 -7.02 -19.34 1.78
C SER A 16 -7.79 -18.43 2.75
N SER A 17 -8.13 -17.20 2.34
CA SER A 17 -8.69 -16.18 3.23
C SER A 17 -10.02 -16.56 3.89
N PRO A 18 -10.99 -17.24 3.23
CA PRO A 18 -12.20 -17.70 3.90
C PRO A 18 -11.92 -18.66 5.05
N HIS A 19 -10.98 -19.60 4.86
CA HIS A 19 -10.63 -20.59 5.88
C HIS A 19 -9.91 -19.95 7.07
N LEU A 20 -8.95 -19.06 6.80
CA LEU A 20 -8.22 -18.34 7.84
C LEU A 20 -9.13 -17.40 8.64
N ALA A 21 -10.02 -16.67 7.97
CA ALA A 21 -11.01 -15.82 8.64
C ALA A 21 -11.91 -16.65 9.57
N LYS A 22 -12.35 -17.83 9.12
CA LYS A 22 -13.12 -18.76 9.97
C LYS A 22 -12.32 -19.18 11.20
N SER A 23 -11.07 -19.61 11.04
CA SER A 23 -10.21 -20.00 12.17
C SER A 23 -10.02 -18.86 13.19
N VAL A 24 -9.89 -17.61 12.73
CA VAL A 24 -9.83 -16.43 13.61
C VAL A 24 -11.14 -16.26 14.36
N MET A 25 -12.29 -16.34 13.69
CA MET A 25 -13.60 -16.21 14.32
C MET A 25 -13.87 -17.31 15.35
N ASP A 26 -13.50 -18.56 15.05
CA ASP A 26 -13.61 -19.69 15.98
C ASP A 26 -12.75 -19.45 17.24
N GLY A 27 -11.53 -18.92 17.07
CA GLY A 27 -10.66 -18.53 18.19
C GLY A 27 -11.25 -17.40 19.05
N VAL A 28 -11.86 -16.38 18.43
CA VAL A 28 -12.53 -15.30 19.16
C VAL A 28 -13.71 -15.83 19.97
N LEU A 29 -14.51 -16.73 19.39
CA LEU A 29 -15.65 -17.36 20.09
C LEU A 29 -15.18 -18.23 21.26
N ALA A 30 -14.11 -19.00 21.09
CA ALA A 30 -13.53 -19.83 22.14
C ALA A 30 -13.07 -19.01 23.37
N LEU A 31 -12.67 -17.75 23.15
CA LEU A 31 -12.28 -16.80 24.20
C LEU A 31 -13.46 -15.91 24.70
N SER A 32 -14.71 -16.31 24.41
CA SER A 32 -15.92 -15.55 24.77
C SER A 32 -16.02 -14.13 24.16
N GLY A 33 -15.23 -13.84 23.13
CA GLY A 33 -15.33 -12.62 22.35
C GLY A 33 -16.49 -12.65 21.35
N LYS A 34 -16.73 -11.52 20.68
CA LYS A 34 -17.74 -11.36 19.63
C LYS A 34 -17.06 -11.03 18.30
N PRO A 35 -16.88 -12.00 17.39
CA PRO A 35 -16.36 -11.70 16.06
C PRO A 35 -17.39 -10.94 15.23
N VAL A 36 -16.92 -10.00 14.41
CA VAL A 36 -17.72 -9.23 13.44
C VAL A 36 -17.03 -9.36 12.08
N ASP A 37 -17.58 -10.19 11.19
CA ASP A 37 -17.05 -10.38 9.83
C ASP A 37 -17.51 -9.25 8.91
N TYR A 38 -16.56 -8.48 8.42
CA TYR A 38 -16.75 -7.45 7.39
C TYR A 38 -16.59 -8.00 5.96
N GLY A 39 -16.28 -9.29 5.82
CA GLY A 39 -16.16 -9.92 4.51
C GLY A 39 -14.91 -9.49 3.76
N ILE A 40 -15.03 -9.38 2.44
CA ILE A 40 -13.94 -8.97 1.55
C ILE A 40 -13.78 -7.45 1.63
N VAL A 41 -12.65 -6.97 2.13
CA VAL A 41 -12.35 -5.53 2.34
C VAL A 41 -10.87 -5.24 2.08
N THR A 42 -10.54 -4.00 1.72
CA THR A 42 -9.13 -3.57 1.68
C THR A 42 -8.56 -3.45 3.09
N THR A 43 -7.24 -3.49 3.24
CA THR A 43 -6.58 -3.25 4.54
C THR A 43 -6.96 -1.86 5.11
N PRO A 44 -6.92 -0.76 4.33
CA PRO A 44 -7.39 0.56 4.82
C PRO A 44 -8.87 0.61 5.24
N GLN A 45 -9.76 -0.15 4.58
CA GLN A 45 -11.18 -0.21 4.96
C GLN A 45 -11.35 -0.82 6.36
N LEU A 46 -10.65 -1.93 6.64
CA LEU A 46 -10.71 -2.57 7.96
C LEU A 46 -10.18 -1.63 9.06
N HIS A 47 -9.05 -0.96 8.80
CA HIS A 47 -8.52 0.07 9.71
C HIS A 47 -9.53 1.21 9.97
N TYR A 48 -10.21 1.67 8.93
CA TYR A 48 -11.25 2.70 9.06
C TYR A 48 -12.41 2.23 9.96
N PHE A 49 -12.88 0.98 9.82
CA PHE A 49 -13.96 0.46 10.67
C PHE A 49 -13.55 0.39 12.14
N VAL A 50 -12.32 -0.08 12.42
CA VAL A 50 -11.76 -0.16 13.77
C VAL A 50 -11.70 1.24 14.40
N VAL A 51 -11.15 2.24 13.70
CA VAL A 51 -11.07 3.61 14.20
C VAL A 51 -12.46 4.20 14.42
N CYS A 52 -13.41 3.98 13.49
CA CYS A 52 -14.78 4.48 13.65
C CYS A 52 -15.48 3.88 14.89
N LYS A 53 -15.31 2.58 15.15
CA LYS A 53 -15.89 1.96 16.35
C LYS A 53 -15.24 2.47 17.64
N ASN A 54 -13.90 2.50 17.68
CA ASN A 54 -13.16 2.90 18.88
C ASN A 54 -13.24 4.40 19.19
N THR A 55 -13.68 5.22 18.23
CA THR A 55 -13.96 6.64 18.44
C THR A 55 -15.43 6.93 18.70
N ASN A 56 -16.24 5.91 19.02
CA ASN A 56 -17.70 6.05 19.17
C ASN A 56 -18.35 6.78 17.99
N ARG A 57 -17.92 6.42 16.77
CA ARG A 57 -18.35 6.99 15.48
C ARG A 57 -18.03 8.47 15.27
N LYS A 58 -17.20 9.08 16.12
CA LYS A 58 -16.70 10.45 15.88
C LYS A 58 -15.85 10.56 14.61
N TYR A 59 -15.09 9.52 14.28
CA TYR A 59 -14.31 9.50 13.04
C TYR A 59 -15.17 9.26 11.79
N GLY A 60 -16.32 8.61 11.91
CA GLY A 60 -17.20 8.25 10.80
C GLY A 60 -18.07 7.04 11.09
N GLN A 61 -18.87 6.63 10.11
CA GLN A 61 -19.69 5.41 10.21
C GLN A 61 -18.83 4.18 9.88
N PRO A 62 -18.81 3.12 10.72
CA PRO A 62 -17.97 1.92 10.53
C PRO A 62 -18.57 0.96 9.47
N THR A 63 -18.83 1.49 8.28
CA THR A 63 -19.43 0.79 7.13
C THR A 63 -18.68 1.15 5.84
N GLU A 64 -18.78 0.32 4.81
CA GLU A 64 -18.19 0.61 3.49
C GLU A 64 -18.74 1.91 2.92
N ASP A 65 -20.05 2.12 2.98
CA ASP A 65 -20.68 3.40 2.58
C ASP A 65 -20.10 4.59 3.35
N GLY A 66 -19.88 4.47 4.65
CA GLY A 66 -19.23 5.50 5.46
C GLY A 66 -17.81 5.82 4.99
N TYR A 67 -17.03 4.77 4.67
CA TYR A 67 -15.69 4.91 4.10
C TYR A 67 -15.71 5.65 2.77
N TYR A 68 -16.56 5.22 1.84
CA TYR A 68 -16.68 5.84 0.51
C TYR A 68 -17.15 7.29 0.61
N LYS A 69 -18.23 7.56 1.35
CA LYS A 69 -18.76 8.93 1.53
C LYS A 69 -17.72 9.87 2.15
N LYS A 70 -16.99 9.41 3.16
CA LYS A 70 -15.95 10.23 3.80
C LYS A 70 -14.88 10.65 2.79
N LEU A 71 -14.38 9.71 2.00
CA LEU A 71 -13.36 9.98 0.99
C LEU A 71 -13.88 10.83 -0.16
N THR A 72 -15.02 10.48 -0.76
CA THR A 72 -15.55 11.20 -1.92
C THR A 72 -16.01 12.61 -1.57
N THR A 73 -16.59 12.82 -0.38
CA THR A 73 -16.97 14.17 0.07
C THR A 73 -15.74 15.06 0.23
N ALA A 74 -14.68 14.55 0.88
CA ALA A 74 -13.43 15.30 1.04
C ALA A 74 -12.78 15.59 -0.32
N PHE A 75 -12.73 14.59 -1.22
CA PHE A 75 -12.16 14.75 -2.55
C PHE A 75 -12.90 15.79 -3.38
N LYS A 76 -14.24 15.72 -3.45
CA LYS A 76 -15.07 16.70 -4.18
C LYS A 76 -14.89 18.11 -3.64
N LYS A 77 -14.80 18.26 -2.31
CA LYS A 77 -14.54 19.56 -1.68
C LYS A 77 -13.18 20.16 -2.05
N ILE A 78 -12.12 19.34 -2.07
CA ILE A 78 -10.77 19.81 -2.43
C ILE A 78 -10.67 20.09 -3.94
N ARG A 79 -11.31 19.27 -4.78
CA ARG A 79 -11.26 19.40 -6.23
C ARG A 79 -12.05 20.62 -6.73
N GLY A 80 -13.20 20.91 -6.12
CA GLY A 80 -14.15 21.89 -6.63
C GLY A 80 -14.77 21.47 -7.98
N ASP A 81 -15.40 22.42 -8.66
CA ASP A 81 -16.23 22.13 -9.84
C ASP A 81 -15.48 22.20 -11.18
N ASN A 82 -14.23 22.67 -11.19
CA ASN A 82 -13.43 22.80 -12.41
C ASN A 82 -12.80 21.45 -12.79
N PHE A 83 -13.43 20.69 -13.67
CA PHE A 83 -12.98 19.36 -14.09
C PHE A 83 -11.68 19.36 -14.91
N ILE A 84 -11.35 20.47 -15.59
CA ILE A 84 -10.10 20.68 -16.31
C ILE A 84 -9.39 21.89 -15.69
N ASN A 85 -8.11 21.73 -15.34
CA ASN A 85 -7.32 22.81 -14.77
C ASN A 85 -5.92 22.82 -15.37
N GLY A 86 -5.69 23.67 -16.36
CA GLY A 86 -4.46 23.69 -17.15
C GLY A 86 -4.17 22.31 -17.77
N ASN A 87 -3.03 21.73 -17.44
CA ASN A 87 -2.59 20.42 -17.95
C ASN A 87 -3.23 19.23 -17.21
N TYR A 88 -4.06 19.47 -16.19
CA TYR A 88 -4.72 18.40 -15.45
C TYR A 88 -5.96 17.89 -16.18
N THR A 89 -5.98 16.59 -16.44
CA THR A 89 -7.18 15.85 -16.82
C THR A 89 -7.72 15.05 -15.63
N ASN A 90 -9.03 15.07 -15.42
CA ASN A 90 -9.75 14.31 -14.40
C ASN A 90 -9.92 12.83 -14.77
N ARG A 91 -8.95 12.24 -15.48
CA ARG A 91 -8.96 10.82 -15.87
C ARG A 91 -7.78 10.09 -15.26
N LEU A 92 -7.99 8.85 -14.84
CA LEU A 92 -6.99 7.98 -14.23
C LEU A 92 -7.11 6.57 -14.81
N ILE A 93 -6.02 6.04 -15.37
CA ILE A 93 -5.91 4.63 -15.72
C ILE A 93 -5.48 3.87 -14.47
N TYR A 94 -6.28 2.91 -14.03
CA TYR A 94 -6.15 2.22 -12.75
C TYR A 94 -5.89 0.72 -12.95
N ASP A 95 -4.74 0.26 -12.50
CA ASP A 95 -4.37 -1.15 -12.40
C ASP A 95 -4.74 -1.69 -11.02
N GLY A 96 -5.78 -2.53 -10.98
CA GLY A 96 -6.31 -3.11 -9.76
C GLY A 96 -5.54 -4.32 -9.22
N ALA A 97 -4.45 -4.73 -9.87
CA ALA A 97 -3.61 -5.88 -9.51
C ALA A 97 -4.37 -7.21 -9.35
N ASN A 98 -5.57 -7.32 -9.92
CA ASN A 98 -6.54 -8.40 -9.69
C ASN A 98 -6.85 -8.63 -8.20
N GLY A 99 -6.59 -7.63 -7.35
CA GLY A 99 -6.71 -7.71 -5.90
C GLY A 99 -8.09 -7.32 -5.38
N VAL A 100 -8.19 -7.15 -4.06
CA VAL A 100 -9.42 -6.60 -3.45
C VAL A 100 -9.66 -5.15 -3.85
N GLY A 101 -8.59 -4.38 -4.11
CA GLY A 101 -8.68 -3.00 -4.62
C GLY A 101 -9.48 -2.91 -5.91
N ALA A 102 -9.29 -3.84 -6.85
CA ALA A 102 -10.06 -3.90 -8.09
C ALA A 102 -11.57 -4.06 -7.87
N LYS A 103 -11.98 -4.78 -6.83
CA LYS A 103 -13.41 -4.91 -6.47
C LYS A 103 -13.93 -3.65 -5.82
N LYS A 104 -13.15 -3.06 -4.91
CA LYS A 104 -13.59 -1.95 -4.05
C LYS A 104 -13.56 -0.59 -4.72
N ILE A 105 -12.72 -0.40 -5.74
CA ILE A 105 -12.64 0.86 -6.49
C ILE A 105 -13.91 1.10 -7.34
N LYS A 106 -14.70 0.07 -7.69
CA LYS A 106 -15.94 0.20 -8.48
C LYS A 106 -16.93 1.16 -7.82
N TYR A 107 -17.17 0.97 -6.52
CA TYR A 107 -18.01 1.86 -5.72
C TYR A 107 -17.45 3.28 -5.60
N LEU A 108 -16.12 3.42 -5.50
CA LEU A 108 -15.48 4.72 -5.43
C LEU A 108 -15.60 5.47 -6.77
N LYS A 109 -15.38 4.77 -7.89
CA LYS A 109 -15.55 5.29 -9.26
C LYS A 109 -16.97 5.80 -9.47
N GLU A 110 -17.99 5.02 -9.09
CA GLU A 110 -19.39 5.43 -9.18
C GLU A 110 -19.68 6.67 -8.31
N ALA A 111 -19.16 6.73 -7.09
CA ALA A 111 -19.40 7.85 -6.18
C ALA A 111 -18.65 9.14 -6.57
N LEU A 112 -17.49 9.01 -7.24
CA LEU A 112 -16.73 10.15 -7.78
C LEU A 112 -17.33 10.68 -9.08
N ASP A 113 -17.93 9.82 -9.89
CA ASP A 113 -18.64 10.17 -11.13
C ASP A 113 -17.78 11.10 -12.04
N ALA A 114 -18.30 12.23 -12.50
CA ALA A 114 -17.58 13.17 -13.37
C ALA A 114 -16.36 13.82 -12.68
N THR A 115 -16.24 13.74 -11.35
CA THR A 115 -15.13 14.37 -10.60
C THR A 115 -13.79 13.70 -10.88
N LEU A 116 -13.79 12.38 -11.10
CA LEU A 116 -12.61 11.62 -11.48
C LEU A 116 -13.05 10.37 -12.25
N VAL A 117 -12.78 10.36 -13.54
CA VAL A 117 -13.03 9.23 -14.42
C VAL A 117 -11.92 8.19 -14.22
N ILE A 118 -12.28 7.01 -13.72
CA ILE A 118 -11.33 5.92 -13.45
C ILE A 118 -11.50 4.80 -14.47
N ASP A 119 -10.55 4.60 -15.37
CA ASP A 119 -10.57 3.47 -16.30
C ASP A 119 -9.86 2.28 -15.67
N MET A 120 -10.61 1.22 -15.42
CA MET A 120 -10.17 0.08 -14.63
C MET A 120 -9.61 -1.03 -15.50
N TYR A 121 -8.46 -1.57 -15.09
CA TYR A 121 -7.78 -2.69 -15.71
C TYR A 121 -7.27 -3.66 -14.63
N ASN A 122 -6.97 -4.90 -15.05
CA ASN A 122 -6.55 -5.97 -14.16
C ASN A 122 -7.51 -6.10 -12.97
N ASP A 123 -8.79 -6.31 -13.28
CA ASP A 123 -9.87 -6.42 -12.31
C ASP A 123 -10.47 -7.84 -12.20
N GLU A 124 -9.73 -8.84 -12.67
CA GLU A 124 -10.20 -10.23 -12.69
C GLU A 124 -10.49 -10.74 -11.27
N ILE A 125 -11.67 -11.35 -11.12
CA ILE A 125 -12.19 -11.85 -9.84
C ILE A 125 -11.49 -13.17 -9.49
N ILE A 126 -10.79 -13.21 -8.35
CA ILE A 126 -10.37 -14.50 -7.78
C ILE A 126 -11.57 -15.22 -7.18
N GLY A 127 -11.99 -16.24 -7.92
CA GLY A 127 -12.79 -17.42 -7.56
C GLY A 127 -12.41 -18.64 -8.44
N SER A 128 -11.36 -18.52 -9.27
CA SER A 128 -10.84 -19.52 -10.22
C SER A 128 -9.52 -20.16 -9.79
N GLY A 129 -9.12 -20.01 -8.51
CA GLY A 129 -7.95 -20.69 -7.94
C GLY A 129 -6.58 -20.06 -8.22
N LYS A 130 -6.50 -18.77 -8.58
CA LYS A 130 -5.23 -18.12 -8.96
C LYS A 130 -4.95 -16.81 -8.20
N LEU A 131 -4.85 -16.88 -6.88
CA LEU A 131 -4.08 -15.88 -6.12
C LEU A 131 -3.06 -16.62 -5.26
N ASN A 132 -1.77 -16.30 -5.47
CA ASN A 132 -0.61 -16.68 -4.65
C ASN A 132 -0.71 -18.01 -3.89
N TYR A 133 -0.41 -19.12 -4.58
CA TYR A 133 0.05 -20.35 -3.93
C TYR A 133 1.58 -20.39 -3.73
N LEU A 134 2.34 -19.48 -4.37
CA LEU A 134 3.79 -19.67 -4.55
C LEU A 134 4.73 -18.72 -3.77
N VAL A 135 4.25 -17.74 -3.01
CA VAL A 135 5.17 -16.70 -2.45
C VAL A 135 5.49 -16.84 -0.95
N SER A 136 4.91 -17.78 -0.20
CA SER A 136 5.32 -17.92 1.22
C SER A 136 5.45 -19.35 1.76
N VAL A 137 4.67 -20.32 1.27
CA VAL A 137 4.70 -21.68 1.85
C VAL A 137 5.47 -22.67 0.97
N GLN A 138 5.40 -22.53 -0.36
CA GLN A 138 6.09 -23.45 -1.26
C GLN A 138 7.60 -23.19 -1.37
N LEU A 139 8.07 -21.96 -1.19
CA LEU A 139 9.52 -21.70 -1.13
C LEU A 139 10.13 -22.30 0.14
N VAL A 140 9.45 -22.20 1.29
CA VAL A 140 9.96 -22.75 2.56
C VAL A 140 9.93 -24.28 2.52
N GLN A 141 8.85 -24.90 2.02
CA GLN A 141 8.76 -26.35 1.93
C GLN A 141 9.69 -26.92 0.85
N GLN A 142 9.81 -26.28 -0.32
CA GLN A 142 10.75 -26.71 -1.36
C GLN A 142 12.22 -26.46 -0.96
N THR A 143 12.53 -25.42 -0.18
CA THR A 143 13.89 -25.21 0.36
C THR A 143 14.20 -26.23 1.46
N ILE A 144 13.24 -26.62 2.31
CA ILE A 144 13.42 -27.67 3.32
C ILE A 144 13.56 -29.06 2.67
N ASP A 145 12.72 -29.37 1.68
CA ASP A 145 12.73 -30.68 1.01
C ASP A 145 13.89 -30.84 0.02
N LYS A 146 14.36 -29.73 -0.60
CA LYS A 146 15.58 -29.72 -1.43
C LYS A 146 16.88 -29.55 -0.65
N ALA A 147 16.85 -29.07 0.60
CA ALA A 147 18.04 -29.05 1.46
C ALA A 147 18.27 -30.39 2.19
N ARG A 148 17.28 -31.29 2.20
CA ARG A 148 17.36 -32.60 2.85
C ARG A 148 18.44 -33.54 2.27
N PRO A 149 18.76 -33.51 0.96
CA PRO A 149 19.89 -34.27 0.41
C PRO A 149 21.24 -33.55 0.47
N TYR A 150 21.27 -32.23 0.69
CA TYR A 150 22.48 -31.41 0.52
C TYR A 150 23.23 -31.05 1.82
N LEU A 151 22.82 -31.64 2.95
CA LEU A 151 23.61 -31.62 4.20
C LEU A 151 24.77 -32.62 4.21
N LEU A 152 24.98 -33.36 3.11
CA LEU A 152 26.10 -34.25 2.90
C LEU A 152 26.71 -34.04 1.51
N TYR A 153 27.28 -32.87 1.22
CA TYR A 153 28.57 -32.78 0.53
C TYR A 153 29.04 -31.33 0.43
N LYS A 154 30.27 -31.11 0.88
CA LYS A 154 31.03 -29.87 0.74
C LYS A 154 31.37 -29.59 -0.73
N ASN A 155 31.54 -28.29 -1.00
CA ASN A 155 32.42 -27.68 -2.02
C ASN A 155 32.07 -27.90 -3.50
N GLN A 156 31.49 -26.87 -4.15
CA GLN A 156 32.12 -26.10 -5.25
C GLN A 156 31.06 -25.22 -5.96
N CYS A 157 31.41 -23.95 -6.15
CA CYS A 157 30.71 -23.03 -7.05
C CYS A 157 30.86 -23.47 -8.51
N THR A 158 29.75 -23.56 -9.25
CA THR A 158 29.71 -23.32 -10.70
C THR A 158 28.32 -22.85 -11.13
N GLN A 159 28.30 -21.85 -12.01
CA GLN A 159 27.09 -21.34 -12.66
C GLN A 159 26.49 -22.39 -13.60
N ILE A 160 25.16 -22.50 -13.67
CA ILE A 160 24.46 -23.29 -14.69
C ILE A 160 23.60 -22.35 -15.55
N PRO A 161 23.91 -22.16 -16.84
CA PRO A 161 23.06 -21.46 -17.78
C PRO A 161 22.04 -22.40 -18.42
N GLY A 162 20.81 -21.91 -18.64
CA GLY A 162 19.81 -22.52 -19.51
C GLY A 162 18.82 -23.48 -18.82
N LEU A 163 17.63 -22.96 -18.47
CA LEU A 163 16.42 -23.78 -18.42
C LEU A 163 15.27 -23.00 -19.08
N GLY A 164 14.76 -23.59 -20.15
CA GLY A 164 13.65 -23.08 -20.94
C GLY A 164 12.38 -22.89 -20.11
N ARG A 165 11.60 -21.88 -20.50
CA ARG A 165 10.32 -21.52 -19.91
C ARG A 165 9.33 -22.68 -20.10
N VAL A 166 9.13 -23.46 -19.04
CA VAL A 166 7.96 -24.32 -18.91
C VAL A 166 6.81 -23.42 -18.44
N GLY A 167 5.79 -23.29 -19.29
CA GLY A 167 4.62 -22.45 -19.06
C GLY A 167 3.87 -22.84 -17.79
N GLY A 168 3.68 -21.86 -16.90
CA GLY A 168 2.86 -21.97 -15.70
C GLY A 168 2.63 -20.61 -15.05
N SER A 169 1.35 -20.27 -14.84
CA SER A 169 0.86 -19.31 -13.83
C SER A 169 1.02 -17.80 -14.10
N THR A 170 0.14 -17.23 -14.92
CA THR A 170 -0.19 -15.79 -14.91
C THR A 170 -1.23 -15.48 -13.82
N SER A 171 -0.90 -14.66 -12.81
CA SER A 171 -1.95 -13.97 -12.02
C SER A 171 -1.53 -12.73 -11.21
N LEU A 172 -0.24 -12.49 -10.97
CA LEU A 172 0.29 -11.22 -10.40
C LEU A 172 1.62 -10.81 -11.04
N HIS A 173 2.16 -11.63 -11.95
CA HIS A 173 3.57 -11.56 -12.35
C HIS A 173 3.94 -10.32 -13.17
N TYR A 174 2.96 -9.56 -13.67
CA TYR A 174 3.21 -8.44 -14.58
C TYR A 174 2.28 -7.23 -14.33
N CYS A 175 1.72 -7.09 -13.12
CA CYS A 175 0.85 -5.98 -12.74
C CYS A 175 0.94 -5.67 -11.24
N GLY A 176 0.38 -4.55 -10.83
CA GLY A 176 0.33 -4.08 -9.45
C GLY A 176 1.54 -3.25 -9.01
N ALA A 177 1.39 -2.57 -7.88
CA ALA A 177 2.35 -1.59 -7.39
C ALA A 177 3.76 -2.19 -7.19
N ASP A 178 3.86 -3.37 -6.59
CA ASP A 178 5.13 -4.05 -6.35
C ASP A 178 5.85 -4.42 -7.67
N PHE A 179 5.12 -4.89 -8.68
CA PHE A 179 5.69 -5.20 -9.99
C PHE A 179 6.22 -3.93 -10.65
N VAL A 180 5.40 -2.88 -10.73
CA VAL A 180 5.77 -1.62 -11.38
C VAL A 180 6.96 -0.96 -10.68
N LYS A 181 6.99 -0.94 -9.35
CA LYS A 181 8.10 -0.38 -8.58
C LYS A 181 9.40 -1.17 -8.74
N SER A 182 9.31 -2.50 -8.71
CA SER A 182 10.51 -3.36 -8.78
C SER A 182 11.10 -3.48 -10.18
N GLN A 183 10.25 -3.60 -11.20
CA GLN A 183 10.67 -3.78 -12.59
C GLN A 183 10.84 -2.45 -13.34
N GLN A 184 10.34 -1.34 -12.79
CA GLN A 184 10.33 -0.02 -13.42
C GLN A 184 9.85 -0.07 -14.88
N THR A 185 8.74 -0.77 -15.10
CA THR A 185 8.17 -0.99 -16.42
C THR A 185 6.65 -0.88 -16.39
N PHE A 186 6.06 -0.65 -17.56
CA PHE A 186 4.62 -0.53 -17.72
C PHE A 186 3.94 -1.89 -17.48
N PRO A 187 2.87 -1.97 -16.67
CA PRO A 187 2.21 -3.24 -16.37
C PRO A 187 1.46 -3.78 -17.60
N LYS A 188 1.30 -5.10 -17.63
CA LYS A 188 0.52 -5.78 -18.67
C LYS A 188 -0.98 -5.54 -18.43
N GLY A 189 -1.74 -5.44 -19.53
CA GLY A 189 -3.20 -5.36 -19.51
C GLY A 189 -3.76 -3.93 -19.54
N LEU A 190 -2.89 -2.91 -19.45
CA LEU A 190 -3.27 -1.51 -19.55
C LEU A 190 -3.00 -0.99 -20.97
N PRO A 191 -3.82 -0.06 -21.48
CA PRO A 191 -3.52 0.64 -22.72
C PRO A 191 -2.32 1.56 -22.50
N VAL A 192 -1.40 1.58 -23.48
CA VAL A 192 -0.29 2.53 -23.49
C VAL A 192 -0.79 3.81 -24.13
N GLU A 193 -0.96 4.84 -23.31
CA GLU A 193 -1.35 6.18 -23.75
C GLU A 193 -0.28 7.19 -23.31
N ILE A 194 0.21 7.99 -24.27
CA ILE A 194 1.28 8.97 -24.04
C ILE A 194 0.79 10.06 -23.08
N ASN A 195 1.62 10.38 -22.09
CA ASN A 195 1.37 11.33 -21.01
C ASN A 195 0.09 11.03 -20.19
N ALA A 196 -0.48 9.82 -20.32
CA ALA A 196 -1.65 9.44 -19.54
C ALA A 196 -1.26 9.09 -18.10
N LYS A 197 -2.05 9.62 -17.17
CA LYS A 197 -1.89 9.38 -15.74
C LYS A 197 -2.35 7.98 -15.39
N CYS A 198 -1.40 7.13 -15.03
CA CYS A 198 -1.64 5.76 -14.64
C CYS A 198 -1.28 5.56 -13.16
N CYS A 199 -1.95 4.61 -12.50
CA CYS A 199 -1.57 4.14 -11.19
C CYS A 199 -1.80 2.64 -11.05
N SER A 200 -1.02 2.01 -10.17
CA SER A 200 -1.20 0.62 -9.75
C SER A 200 -1.31 0.55 -8.24
N VAL A 201 -2.22 -0.30 -7.75
CA VAL A 201 -2.30 -0.69 -6.34
C VAL A 201 -1.67 -2.07 -6.13
N ASP A 202 -1.42 -2.45 -4.88
CA ASP A 202 -1.08 -3.83 -4.53
C ASP A 202 -2.34 -4.66 -4.18
N GLY A 203 -2.13 -5.92 -3.79
CA GLY A 203 -3.20 -6.92 -3.69
C GLY A 203 -4.30 -6.58 -2.68
N ASP A 204 -3.95 -5.96 -1.56
CA ASP A 204 -4.85 -5.50 -0.50
C ASP A 204 -5.13 -3.98 -0.52
N ALA A 205 -4.57 -3.28 -1.52
CA ALA A 205 -4.74 -1.86 -1.80
C ALA A 205 -4.32 -0.94 -0.65
N ASP A 206 -3.20 -1.25 -0.01
CA ASP A 206 -2.54 -0.37 0.97
C ASP A 206 -1.31 0.36 0.39
N ARG A 207 -0.90 0.02 -0.84
CA ARG A 207 0.12 0.73 -1.62
C ARG A 207 -0.43 1.24 -2.93
N ILE A 208 0.12 2.37 -3.37
CA ILE A 208 -0.14 2.96 -4.68
C ILE A 208 1.16 3.53 -5.26
N VAL A 209 1.36 3.34 -6.55
CA VAL A 209 2.40 4.01 -7.33
C VAL A 209 1.77 4.64 -8.57
N TYR A 210 2.27 5.80 -8.97
CA TYR A 210 1.88 6.48 -10.20
C TYR A 210 2.97 6.31 -11.25
N TYR A 211 2.59 6.41 -12.52
CA TYR A 211 3.53 6.36 -13.64
C TYR A 211 2.86 6.89 -14.92
N TYR A 212 3.69 7.18 -15.92
CA TYR A 212 3.26 7.52 -17.27
C TYR A 212 4.35 7.17 -18.29
N ILE A 213 3.97 7.13 -19.56
CA ILE A 213 4.90 7.04 -20.69
C ILE A 213 4.99 8.43 -21.33
N ASP A 214 6.20 8.95 -21.56
CA ASP A 214 6.37 10.24 -22.24
C ASP A 214 6.31 10.13 -23.77
N GLU A 215 6.40 11.27 -24.46
CA GLU A 215 6.38 11.36 -25.94
C GLU A 215 7.51 10.59 -26.64
N ASN A 216 8.59 10.27 -25.91
CA ASN A 216 9.72 9.48 -26.40
C ASN A 216 9.57 7.99 -26.10
N ASN A 217 8.37 7.53 -25.70
CA ASN A 217 8.08 6.18 -25.23
C ASN A 217 8.90 5.75 -23.99
N LYS A 218 9.38 6.70 -23.18
CA LYS A 218 10.11 6.41 -21.95
C LYS A 218 9.15 6.27 -20.77
N PHE A 219 9.36 5.22 -19.98
CA PHE A 219 8.62 5.00 -18.73
C PHE A 219 9.15 5.89 -17.60
N HIS A 220 8.22 6.56 -16.92
CA HIS A 220 8.50 7.42 -15.76
C HIS A 220 7.73 6.93 -14.55
N LEU A 221 8.47 6.52 -13.51
CA LEU A 221 7.89 6.12 -12.23
C LEU A 221 7.71 7.34 -11.32
N MET A 222 6.51 7.48 -10.78
CA MET A 222 6.17 8.39 -9.69
C MET A 222 5.87 7.54 -8.45
N ASP A 223 6.94 7.13 -7.79
CA ASP A 223 6.85 6.37 -6.56
C ASP A 223 6.44 7.26 -5.38
N GLY A 224 6.43 6.63 -4.23
CA GLY A 224 6.12 7.26 -2.98
C GLY A 224 6.80 8.53 -2.58
N ASP A 225 8.10 8.64 -2.84
CA ASP A 225 8.83 9.85 -2.50
C ASP A 225 8.28 11.02 -3.31
N ARG A 226 7.95 10.78 -4.59
CA ARG A 226 7.29 11.77 -5.45
C ARG A 226 5.89 12.12 -4.94
N ILE A 227 5.12 11.14 -4.47
CA ILE A 227 3.80 11.39 -3.87
C ILE A 227 3.96 12.25 -2.60
N ALA A 228 4.92 11.90 -1.75
CA ALA A 228 5.11 12.57 -0.46
C ALA A 228 5.63 14.00 -0.63
N THR A 229 6.57 14.24 -1.55
CA THR A 229 7.03 15.61 -1.85
C THR A 229 5.95 16.44 -2.50
N LEU A 230 5.12 15.86 -3.39
CA LEU A 230 3.98 16.55 -4.00
C LEU A 230 2.96 17.00 -2.94
N VAL A 231 2.54 16.09 -2.05
CA VAL A 231 1.59 16.41 -0.97
C VAL A 231 2.18 17.45 -0.03
N THR A 232 3.46 17.32 0.31
CA THR A 232 4.15 18.26 1.20
C THR A 232 4.23 19.66 0.61
N GLY A 233 4.58 19.78 -0.68
CA GLY A 233 4.60 21.06 -1.40
C GLY A 233 3.22 21.71 -1.42
N TYR A 234 2.17 20.95 -1.74
CA TYR A 234 0.80 21.44 -1.70
C TYR A 234 0.39 21.94 -0.31
N LEU A 235 0.68 21.19 0.76
CA LEU A 235 0.37 21.60 2.12
C LEU A 235 1.12 22.87 2.52
N GLN A 236 2.38 23.03 2.08
CA GLN A 236 3.16 24.24 2.33
C GLN A 236 2.54 25.47 1.67
N GLU A 237 2.09 25.37 0.42
CA GLU A 237 1.38 26.45 -0.28
C GLU A 237 0.10 26.83 0.46
N VAL A 238 -0.69 25.85 0.91
CA VAL A 238 -1.92 26.09 1.68
C VAL A 238 -1.62 26.77 3.02
N LEU A 239 -0.57 26.35 3.73
CA LEU A 239 -0.17 26.99 5.00
C LEU A 239 0.26 28.45 4.79
N GLN A 240 1.02 28.72 3.74
CA GLN A 240 1.43 30.08 3.39
C GLN A 240 0.24 30.99 3.09
N GLN A 241 -0.78 30.48 2.39
CA GLN A 241 -1.99 31.23 2.07
C GLN A 241 -2.88 31.52 3.29
N THR A 242 -2.90 30.62 4.27
CA THR A 242 -3.74 30.78 5.48
C THR A 242 -3.09 31.62 6.57
N GLY A 243 -1.76 31.80 6.53
CA GLY A 243 -1.01 32.52 7.56
C GLY A 243 -0.92 31.80 8.91
N ILE A 244 -1.36 30.54 8.99
CA ILE A 244 -1.31 29.73 10.22
C ILE A 244 0.12 29.25 10.44
N GLN A 245 0.64 29.46 11.65
CA GLN A 245 1.96 28.96 12.04
C GLN A 245 1.87 27.50 12.49
N LEU A 246 2.14 26.57 11.57
CA LEU A 246 2.26 25.14 11.86
C LEU A 246 3.62 24.61 11.41
N ASN A 247 4.17 23.68 12.19
CA ASN A 247 5.36 22.94 11.79
C ASN A 247 4.95 21.81 10.85
N LEU A 248 5.46 21.84 9.61
CA LEU A 248 5.28 20.78 8.62
C LEU A 248 6.54 19.91 8.56
N GLY A 249 6.35 18.59 8.64
CA GLY A 249 7.43 17.61 8.57
C GLY A 249 7.10 16.47 7.62
N LEU A 250 8.12 16.03 6.88
CA LEU A 250 8.06 14.88 5.98
C LEU A 250 8.97 13.77 6.50
N VAL A 251 8.39 12.58 6.69
CA VAL A 251 9.11 11.41 7.20
C VAL A 251 9.39 10.43 6.06
N GLN A 252 10.64 10.00 5.95
CA GLN A 252 11.10 9.04 4.95
C GLN A 252 11.84 7.88 5.61
N THR A 253 11.91 6.75 4.91
CA THR A 253 12.75 5.62 5.29
C THR A 253 14.10 5.70 4.56
N ALA A 254 15.06 4.84 4.95
CA ALA A 254 16.35 4.74 4.27
C ALA A 254 16.25 4.29 2.79
N TYR A 255 15.08 3.83 2.34
CA TYR A 255 14.85 3.43 0.95
C TYR A 255 14.45 4.60 0.05
N ALA A 256 14.31 5.80 0.61
CA ALA A 256 13.99 6.99 -0.15
C ALA A 256 15.13 7.38 -1.10
N ASN A 257 14.77 7.87 -2.28
CA ASN A 257 15.74 8.35 -3.26
C ASN A 257 16.48 9.58 -2.70
N GLY A 258 17.81 9.58 -2.72
CA GLY A 258 18.62 10.72 -2.23
C GLY A 258 18.27 12.06 -2.91
N ALA A 259 17.83 12.04 -4.18
CA ALA A 259 17.35 13.24 -4.88
C ALA A 259 16.04 13.79 -4.28
N SER A 260 15.20 12.94 -3.68
CA SER A 260 14.03 13.39 -2.94
C SER A 260 14.43 14.06 -1.63
N THR A 261 15.38 13.47 -0.89
CA THR A 261 15.94 14.08 0.33
C THR A 261 16.56 15.44 0.04
N GLU A 262 17.27 15.57 -1.09
CA GLU A 262 17.85 16.85 -1.53
C GLU A 262 16.77 17.88 -1.86
N TYR A 263 15.73 17.52 -2.62
CA TYR A 263 14.59 18.40 -2.88
C TYR A 263 13.91 18.86 -1.58
N ILE A 264 13.74 17.97 -0.62
CA ILE A 264 13.07 18.27 0.66
C ILE A 264 13.90 19.23 1.52
N THR A 265 15.20 19.00 1.58
CA THR A 265 16.10 19.79 2.44
C THR A 265 16.47 21.12 1.82
N GLN A 266 16.68 21.17 0.49
CA GLN A 266 17.15 22.38 -0.20
C GLN A 266 16.01 23.25 -0.74
N ILE A 267 14.92 22.65 -1.23
CA ILE A 267 13.82 23.40 -1.88
C ILE A 267 12.66 23.60 -0.92
N LEU A 268 12.25 22.56 -0.18
CA LEU A 268 11.15 22.68 0.78
C LEU A 268 11.60 23.22 2.16
N LEU A 269 12.92 23.31 2.41
CA LEU A 269 13.54 23.80 3.65
C LEU A 269 13.00 23.13 4.94
N MET A 270 12.64 21.85 4.87
CA MET A 270 12.00 21.15 6.00
C MET A 270 12.97 20.34 6.86
N LYS A 271 12.61 20.16 8.14
CA LYS A 271 13.35 19.30 9.07
C LYS A 271 13.10 17.82 8.75
N TYR A 272 14.20 17.08 8.60
CA TYR A 272 14.22 15.68 8.18
C TYR A 272 14.50 14.72 9.36
N ARG A 273 13.84 13.55 9.39
CA ARG A 273 14.15 12.46 10.33
C ARG A 273 13.99 11.08 9.68
N SER A 274 14.94 10.19 9.91
CA SER A 274 14.95 8.79 9.45
C SER A 274 14.92 7.82 10.65
N ARG A 275 13.95 6.90 10.67
CA ARG A 275 13.99 5.60 11.40
C ARG A 275 13.08 4.58 10.68
N ILE A 276 13.44 3.29 10.77
CA ILE A 276 12.89 2.20 9.96
C ILE A 276 11.65 1.58 10.63
N GLY A 277 10.60 1.31 9.84
CA GLY A 277 9.43 0.48 10.21
C GLY A 277 8.20 1.23 10.73
N THR A 278 7.00 0.74 10.41
CA THR A 278 5.69 1.32 10.79
C THR A 278 5.51 1.48 12.30
N PHE A 279 6.20 0.65 13.10
CA PHE A 279 6.13 0.60 14.55
C PHE A 279 7.31 1.31 15.26
N GLY A 280 8.26 1.90 14.51
CA GLY A 280 9.50 2.49 15.05
C GLY A 280 9.49 4.02 15.20
N ILE A 281 8.33 4.67 15.11
CA ILE A 281 8.21 6.13 15.20
C ILE A 281 8.05 6.54 16.67
N GLU A 282 9.15 6.55 17.42
CA GLU A 282 9.18 7.16 18.76
C GLU A 282 9.51 8.66 18.67
N THR A 283 8.61 9.50 19.19
CA THR A 283 8.81 10.94 19.39
C THR A 283 9.72 11.16 20.60
N ASN A 284 10.97 11.56 20.39
CA ASN A 284 11.75 12.15 21.49
C ASN A 284 11.23 13.57 21.72
N SER A 285 10.73 13.82 22.92
CA SER A 285 10.07 15.04 23.42
C SER A 285 10.96 16.28 23.54
N HIS A 286 11.93 16.47 22.65
CA HIS A 286 12.88 17.60 22.71
C HIS A 286 12.80 18.60 21.56
N PHE A 287 11.66 18.68 20.87
CA PHE A 287 11.46 19.70 19.84
C PHE A 287 10.13 20.45 20.00
N SER A 288 10.24 21.70 20.44
CA SER A 288 9.27 22.82 20.48
C SER A 288 8.61 23.10 21.85
N PRO A 289 8.39 24.40 22.19
CA PRO A 289 7.68 24.79 23.41
C PRO A 289 6.25 24.23 23.45
N PRO A 290 5.57 24.18 24.62
CA PRO A 290 4.43 23.30 24.87
C PRO A 290 3.15 23.50 24.04
N ASN A 291 3.11 24.43 23.08
CA ASN A 291 1.88 24.94 22.48
C ASN A 291 1.82 24.88 20.94
N THR A 292 2.48 23.93 20.27
CA THR A 292 2.43 23.83 18.80
C THR A 292 1.95 22.46 18.34
N GLU A 293 0.80 22.39 17.69
CA GLU A 293 0.32 21.18 17.00
C GLU A 293 1.19 20.91 15.76
N ALA A 294 1.56 19.64 15.54
CA ALA A 294 2.42 19.21 14.43
C ALA A 294 1.64 18.31 13.48
N LEU A 295 1.68 18.61 12.17
CA LEU A 295 1.09 17.78 11.12
C LEU A 295 2.20 16.97 10.45
N PHE A 296 2.10 15.64 10.49
CA PHE A 296 3.10 14.74 9.90
C PHE A 296 2.54 14.05 8.66
N CYS A 297 3.28 14.13 7.55
CA CYS A 297 3.02 13.35 6.34
C CYS A 297 4.00 12.16 6.29
N THR A 298 3.49 10.93 6.29
CA THR A 298 4.27 9.69 6.24
C THR A 298 4.02 8.94 4.94
N TYR A 299 5.10 8.58 4.23
CA TYR A 299 5.07 7.61 3.13
C TYR A 299 6.00 6.42 3.45
N ILE A 300 5.58 5.20 3.09
CA ILE A 300 6.29 3.95 3.39
C ILE A 300 6.60 3.20 2.09
N SER A 301 7.88 2.92 1.85
CA SER A 301 8.32 1.90 0.89
C SER A 301 9.05 0.79 1.66
N PRO A 302 8.53 -0.45 1.71
CA PRO A 302 9.27 -1.59 2.23
C PRO A 302 9.50 -2.64 1.14
N THR A 303 10.65 -2.58 0.49
CA THR A 303 11.17 -3.74 -0.24
C THR A 303 11.75 -4.72 0.80
N MET A 304 11.16 -5.92 0.87
CA MET A 304 11.72 -7.13 1.50
C MET A 304 11.83 -7.14 3.04
N LEU A 305 10.72 -7.48 3.73
CA LEU A 305 10.79 -8.25 4.98
C LEU A 305 10.93 -9.74 4.65
N ALA A 306 12.12 -10.12 4.18
CA ALA A 306 12.57 -11.49 4.17
C ALA A 306 14.09 -11.52 4.39
N SER A 307 14.52 -12.26 5.41
CA SER A 307 15.90 -12.54 5.84
C SER A 307 16.58 -11.48 6.73
N SER A 308 16.54 -11.72 8.04
CA SER A 308 17.74 -11.82 8.90
C SER A 308 17.32 -11.88 10.37
N GLY A 309 17.17 -13.10 10.89
CA GLY A 309 16.90 -13.37 12.29
C GLY A 309 17.49 -14.72 12.72
N GLY A 310 18.65 -15.08 12.17
CA GLY A 310 19.43 -16.22 12.62
C GLY A 310 20.22 -15.84 13.86
N HIS A 311 19.67 -16.09 15.04
CA HIS A 311 20.39 -15.99 16.31
C HIS A 311 21.50 -17.08 16.34
N ARG A 312 22.76 -16.69 16.11
CA ARG A 312 23.92 -17.51 16.48
C ARG A 312 24.23 -17.23 17.95
N ILE A 313 23.91 -18.21 18.80
CA ILE A 313 24.39 -18.26 20.18
C ILE A 313 25.90 -18.55 20.12
N GLY A 314 26.73 -17.54 20.38
CA GLY A 314 28.13 -17.73 20.69
C GLY A 314 28.26 -18.23 22.12
N ARG A 315 28.76 -19.46 22.29
CA ARG A 315 29.29 -19.93 23.58
C ARG A 315 30.65 -19.28 23.78
N ASN A 316 30.76 -18.45 24.81
CA ASN A 316 32.00 -18.19 25.52
C ASN A 316 31.71 -18.38 27.00
N GLN A 317 31.93 -19.61 27.46
CA GLN A 317 32.51 -20.03 28.74
C GLN A 317 32.74 -21.54 28.65
#